data_AF-D2V263-F1
#
_entry.id   AF-D2V263-F1
#
_cell.length_a   1.000
_cell.length_b   1.000
_cell.length_c   1.000
_cell.angle_alpha   90.00
_cell.angle_beta   90.00
_cell.angle_gamma   90.00
#
_symmetry.space_group_name_H-M   'P 1'
#
loop_
_entity.id
_entity.type
_entity.pdbx_description
1 polymer ?
#
loop_
_entity_poly.entity_id
_entity_poly.type
_entity_poly.pdbx_seq_one_letter_code
_entity_poly.pdbx_strand_id
1 'polypeptide(L)'
;MQDIAGEGCGEVNDGVILVMIGGLPACGKTSLCKKIQTYLEDIRMECKLFCYDEVLNEELEDGGFTSEKWKKSRNLIYKQTIKTINEFKCIVKSGWKIIILDDNFYYKSMRHEFVQICQEFTIAHIQIILKCNVETCIERDAKRSQPVGEDIIRSMNIRFEYGKSSFSDNIIYMEYDTDNFSEMDSISSKIIDLFPLAKPLQDLNKMKQEMKEESQRQNEQSFKKQLDDSLRKKTSHLIQHNLIKKEHAKKLSDLKKDILKSVSQCDDISYYEHLFDEKVKEFQ
;
A
#
# COMPACT_ATOMS: atom_id res chain seq x y z
N MET A 1 -26.22 34.57 15.32
CA MET A 1 -26.86 33.74 14.29
C MET A 1 -25.78 33.48 13.26
N GLN A 2 -25.25 32.25 13.33
CA GLN A 2 -24.36 31.56 12.40
C GLN A 2 -23.10 32.26 11.86
N ASP A 3 -21.98 31.88 12.48
CA ASP A 3 -20.68 31.66 11.85
C ASP A 3 -20.82 30.79 10.59
N ILE A 4 -20.16 31.22 9.50
CA ILE A 4 -19.99 30.40 8.30
C ILE A 4 -18.58 29.84 8.35
N ALA A 5 -18.55 28.51 8.43
CA ALA A 5 -17.41 27.65 8.63
C ALA A 5 -16.47 27.58 7.42
N GLY A 6 -15.18 27.43 7.75
CA GLY A 6 -14.35 26.37 7.17
C GLY A 6 -13.82 26.62 5.76
N GLU A 7 -12.79 27.44 5.66
CA GLU A 7 -11.75 27.23 4.64
C GLU A 7 -11.11 25.86 4.91
N GLY A 8 -11.58 24.84 4.20
CA GLY A 8 -10.87 23.58 4.09
C GLY A 8 -9.56 23.83 3.34
N CYS A 9 -8.46 24.01 4.10
CA CYS A 9 -7.14 23.70 3.57
C CYS A 9 -7.22 22.28 3.01
N GLY A 10 -7.19 22.15 1.68
CA GLY A 10 -7.00 20.85 1.05
C GLY A 10 -5.73 20.26 1.66
N GLU A 11 -5.88 19.16 2.39
CA GLU A 11 -4.74 18.39 2.86
C GLU A 11 -3.85 18.12 1.64
N VAL A 12 -2.66 18.72 1.64
CA VAL A 12 -1.64 18.34 0.66
C VAL A 12 -1.35 16.88 1.00
N ASN A 13 -1.86 15.97 0.18
CA ASN A 13 -1.53 14.56 0.29
C ASN A 13 -0.02 14.45 0.12
N ASP A 14 0.68 14.23 1.21
CA ASP A 14 2.10 13.96 1.23
C ASP A 14 2.28 12.45 1.28
N GLY A 15 3.21 11.92 0.48
CA GLY A 15 3.38 10.48 0.41
C GLY A 15 4.53 10.03 -0.48
N VAL A 16 4.71 8.72 -0.53
CA VAL A 16 5.65 8.08 -1.45
C VAL A 16 4.85 7.56 -2.65
N ILE A 17 5.36 7.79 -3.86
CA ILE A 17 4.80 7.26 -5.10
C ILE A 17 5.85 6.40 -5.79
N LEU A 18 5.48 5.16 -6.10
CA LEU A 18 6.26 4.29 -6.98
C LEU A 18 5.76 4.40 -8.42
N VAL A 19 6.59 4.93 -9.32
CA VAL A 19 6.30 5.10 -10.74
C VAL A 19 7.03 4.03 -11.53
N MET A 20 6.30 3.16 -12.22
CA MET A 20 6.87 2.17 -13.13
C MET A 20 6.73 2.66 -14.57
N ILE A 21 7.82 2.85 -15.28
CA ILE A 21 7.82 3.26 -16.69
C ILE A 21 8.21 2.04 -17.53
N GLY A 22 7.26 1.52 -18.31
CA GLY A 22 7.37 0.32 -19.14
C GLY A 22 7.14 0.58 -20.62
N GLY A 23 7.52 -0.37 -21.48
CA GLY A 23 7.45 -0.23 -22.93
C GLY A 23 8.59 -0.98 -23.66
N LEU A 24 8.49 -1.08 -24.98
CA LEU A 24 9.46 -1.79 -25.81
C LEU A 24 10.89 -1.21 -25.69
N PRO A 25 11.95 -2.01 -25.96
CA PRO A 25 13.29 -1.48 -26.13
C PRO A 25 13.30 -0.31 -27.12
N ALA A 26 14.14 0.70 -26.86
CA ALA A 26 14.27 1.90 -27.68
C ALA A 26 13.01 2.76 -27.90
N CYS A 27 11.90 2.51 -27.18
CA CYS A 27 10.73 3.38 -27.31
C CYS A 27 10.98 4.80 -26.79
N GLY A 28 11.76 4.95 -25.71
CA GLY A 28 12.09 6.27 -25.12
C GLY A 28 11.98 6.34 -23.60
N LYS A 29 11.79 5.21 -22.91
CA LYS A 29 11.62 5.14 -21.44
C LYS A 29 12.72 5.87 -20.67
N THR A 30 13.98 5.49 -20.88
CA THR A 30 15.10 6.10 -20.16
C THR A 30 15.21 7.60 -20.40
N SER A 31 14.91 8.06 -21.61
CA SER A 31 14.84 9.50 -21.92
C SER A 31 13.70 10.19 -21.15
N LEU A 32 12.53 9.56 -21.05
CA LEU A 32 11.41 10.03 -20.24
C LEU A 32 11.77 10.09 -18.76
N CYS A 33 12.33 9.01 -18.22
CA CYS A 33 12.74 8.91 -16.83
C CYS A 33 13.71 10.02 -16.44
N LYS A 34 14.71 10.29 -17.28
CA LYS A 34 15.70 11.36 -17.07
C LYS A 34 15.05 12.74 -17.12
N LYS A 35 14.16 13.00 -18.09
CA LYS A 35 13.40 14.27 -18.16
C LYS A 35 12.54 14.50 -16.93
N ILE A 36 11.79 13.49 -16.50
CA ILE A 36 10.98 13.57 -15.27
C ILE A 36 11.89 13.83 -14.08
N GLN A 37 12.98 13.08 -13.93
CA GLN A 37 13.92 13.25 -12.84
C GLN A 37 14.49 14.68 -12.78
N THR A 38 14.98 15.21 -13.91
CA THR A 38 15.49 16.59 -13.98
C THR A 38 14.43 17.61 -13.58
N TYR A 39 13.20 17.47 -14.09
CA TYR A 39 12.12 18.37 -13.70
C TYR A 39 11.84 18.30 -12.19
N LEU A 40 11.79 17.10 -11.61
CA LEU A 40 11.54 16.90 -10.19
C LEU A 40 12.64 17.52 -9.32
N GLU A 41 13.90 17.39 -9.75
CA GLU A 41 15.06 18.03 -9.12
C GLU A 41 14.96 19.56 -9.18
N ASP A 42 14.54 20.13 -10.32
CA ASP A 42 14.36 21.58 -10.51
C ASP A 42 13.31 22.15 -9.54
N ILE A 43 12.21 21.42 -9.31
CA ILE A 43 11.18 21.80 -8.33
C ILE A 43 11.49 21.34 -6.90
N ARG A 44 12.70 20.82 -6.65
CA ARG A 44 13.21 20.37 -5.33
C ARG A 44 12.37 19.26 -4.67
N MET A 45 11.75 18.43 -5.49
CA MET A 45 11.01 17.25 -5.08
C MET A 45 11.96 16.05 -4.97
N GLU A 46 11.82 15.26 -3.90
CA GLU A 46 12.67 14.08 -3.71
C GLU A 46 12.35 13.03 -4.79
N CYS A 47 13.36 12.66 -5.59
CA CYS A 47 13.22 11.68 -6.66
C CYS A 47 14.38 10.69 -6.64
N LYS A 48 14.08 9.40 -6.78
CA LYS A 48 15.08 8.35 -6.98
C LYS A 48 14.74 7.55 -8.24
N LEU A 49 15.64 7.55 -9.22
CA LEU A 49 15.54 6.74 -10.43
C LEU A 49 16.36 5.45 -10.27
N PHE A 50 15.75 4.32 -10.61
CA PHE A 50 16.39 3.02 -10.76
C PHE A 50 16.26 2.54 -12.20
N CYS A 51 17.38 2.51 -12.92
CA CYS A 51 17.45 1.96 -14.29
C CYS A 51 18.00 0.54 -14.26
N TYR A 52 17.22 -0.42 -14.74
CA TYR A 52 17.62 -1.83 -14.73
C TYR A 52 18.79 -2.10 -15.67
N ASP A 53 18.83 -1.44 -16.83
CA ASP A 53 19.91 -1.59 -17.80
C ASP A 53 21.25 -1.11 -17.20
N GLU A 54 21.26 -0.05 -16.39
CA GLU A 54 22.46 0.47 -15.73
C GLU A 54 23.01 -0.52 -14.70
N VAL A 55 22.14 -1.03 -13.81
CA VAL A 55 22.53 -2.03 -12.80
C VAL A 55 22.96 -3.35 -13.42
N LEU A 56 22.29 -3.77 -14.50
CA LEU A 56 22.66 -4.97 -15.22
C LEU A 56 24.04 -4.79 -15.87
N ASN A 57 24.31 -3.64 -16.50
CA ASN A 57 25.61 -3.38 -17.13
C ASN A 57 26.77 -3.39 -16.14
N GLU A 58 26.58 -2.85 -14.92
CA GLU A 58 27.57 -2.97 -13.83
C GLU A 58 27.85 -4.44 -13.46
N GLU A 59 26.84 -5.32 -13.48
CA GLU A 59 27.03 -6.77 -13.24
C GLU A 59 27.59 -7.54 -14.45
N LEU A 60 27.50 -6.98 -15.66
CA LEU A 60 27.94 -7.60 -16.91
C LEU A 60 29.42 -7.38 -17.23
N GLU A 61 30.11 -6.46 -16.55
CA GLU A 61 31.57 -6.27 -16.70
C GLU A 61 32.35 -7.59 -16.46
N ASP A 62 31.76 -8.54 -15.73
CA ASP A 62 32.33 -9.85 -15.42
C ASP A 62 31.83 -10.99 -16.35
N GLY A 63 31.54 -10.69 -17.62
CA GLY A 63 31.32 -11.67 -18.69
C GLY A 63 29.86 -12.04 -18.97
N GLY A 64 29.31 -11.52 -20.07
CA GLY A 64 28.13 -12.02 -20.79
C GLY A 64 26.77 -11.97 -20.08
N PHE A 65 25.70 -11.82 -20.87
CA PHE A 65 24.32 -11.87 -20.36
C PHE A 65 23.93 -13.30 -19.97
N THR A 66 23.48 -13.49 -18.72
CA THR A 66 22.86 -14.75 -18.27
C THR A 66 21.54 -14.46 -17.55
N SER A 67 20.61 -15.42 -17.61
CA SER A 67 19.33 -15.32 -16.90
C SER A 67 19.52 -15.20 -15.37
N GLU A 68 20.60 -15.75 -14.84
CA GLU A 68 20.92 -15.66 -13.40
C GLU A 68 21.39 -14.26 -13.00
N LYS A 69 22.26 -13.63 -13.80
CA LYS A 69 22.67 -12.23 -13.58
C LYS A 69 21.46 -11.31 -13.62
N TRP A 70 20.61 -11.43 -14.64
CA TRP A 70 19.37 -10.65 -14.72
C TRP A 70 18.45 -10.82 -13.50
N LYS A 71 18.30 -12.04 -12.98
CA LYS A 71 17.54 -12.28 -11.74
C LYS A 71 18.18 -11.60 -10.52
N LYS A 72 19.51 -11.59 -10.42
CA LYS A 72 20.25 -10.91 -9.34
C LYS A 72 20.05 -9.40 -9.42
N SER A 73 20.22 -8.79 -10.59
CA SER A 73 19.99 -7.36 -10.79
C SER A 73 18.54 -6.98 -10.42
N ARG A 74 17.55 -7.80 -10.81
CA ARG A 74 16.16 -7.56 -10.40
C ARG A 74 15.94 -7.63 -8.89
N ASN A 75 16.56 -8.61 -8.22
CA ASN A 75 16.48 -8.73 -6.77
C ASN A 75 17.16 -7.53 -6.06
N LEU A 76 18.25 -7.01 -6.63
CA LEU A 76 18.92 -5.83 -6.13
C LEU A 76 18.03 -4.59 -6.22
N ILE A 77 17.42 -4.31 -7.38
CA ILE A 77 16.48 -3.19 -7.52
C ILE A 77 15.29 -3.35 -6.57
N TYR A 78 14.76 -4.56 -6.42
CA TYR A 78 13.68 -4.84 -5.48
C TYR A 78 14.06 -4.45 -4.04
N LYS A 79 15.22 -4.88 -3.56
CA LYS A 79 15.74 -4.53 -2.23
C LYS A 79 16.02 -3.03 -2.08
N GLN A 80 16.62 -2.41 -3.10
CA GLN A 80 16.89 -0.97 -3.10
C GLN A 80 15.60 -0.14 -3.09
N THR A 81 14.57 -0.60 -3.79
CA THR A 81 13.24 0.02 -3.78
C THR A 81 12.66 0.01 -2.37
N ILE A 82 12.64 -1.14 -1.69
CA ILE A 82 12.16 -1.24 -0.29
C ILE A 82 12.98 -0.34 0.64
N LYS A 83 14.31 -0.35 0.51
CA LYS A 83 15.18 0.51 1.31
C LYS A 83 14.83 2.00 1.12
N THR A 84 14.67 2.42 -0.13
CA THR A 84 14.34 3.82 -0.48
C THR A 84 12.96 4.21 0.02
N ILE A 85 11.96 3.31 -0.05
CA ILE A 85 10.63 3.55 0.51
C ILE A 85 10.73 3.84 2.01
N ASN A 86 11.51 3.04 2.75
CA ASN A 86 11.71 3.25 4.17
C ASN A 86 12.41 4.58 4.46
N GLU A 87 13.48 4.88 3.73
CA GLU A 87 14.19 6.17 3.84
C GLU A 87 13.25 7.35 3.58
N PHE A 88 12.46 7.30 2.51
CA PHE A 88 11.51 8.35 2.14
C PHE A 88 10.37 8.52 3.16
N LYS A 89 9.90 7.43 3.77
CA LYS A 89 8.92 7.49 4.86
C LYS A 89 9.46 8.12 6.14
N CYS A 90 10.77 8.02 6.40
CA CYS A 90 11.41 8.67 7.55
C CYS A 90 11.65 10.16 7.34
N ILE A 91 11.62 10.65 6.10
CA ILE A 91 11.81 12.07 5.79
C ILE A 91 10.54 12.85 6.19
N VAL A 92 10.69 13.71 7.21
CA VAL A 92 9.62 14.56 7.77
C VAL A 92 9.24 15.74 6.85
N LYS A 93 10.03 16.01 5.81
CA LYS A 93 9.74 17.06 4.81
C LYS A 93 8.40 16.76 4.11
N SER A 94 7.53 17.77 4.06
CA SER A 94 6.28 17.74 3.32
C SER A 94 6.52 17.65 1.82
N GLY A 95 5.55 17.12 1.08
CA GLY A 95 5.59 16.88 -0.35
C GLY A 95 5.75 15.40 -0.73
N TRP A 96 5.39 15.12 -1.98
CA TRP A 96 5.55 13.82 -2.61
C TRP A 96 7.01 13.43 -2.77
N LYS A 97 7.29 12.13 -2.63
CA LYS A 97 8.61 11.54 -2.82
C LYS A 97 8.48 10.44 -3.86
N ILE A 98 9.22 10.57 -4.95
CA ILE A 98 8.99 9.79 -6.17
C ILE A 98 10.10 8.76 -6.32
N ILE A 99 9.72 7.50 -6.51
CA ILE A 99 10.65 6.44 -6.88
C ILE A 99 10.27 6.02 -8.30
N ILE A 100 11.19 6.16 -9.25
CA ILE A 100 10.97 5.80 -10.65
C ILE A 100 11.72 4.51 -10.95
N LEU A 101 11.03 3.52 -11.50
CA LEU A 101 11.60 2.29 -12.02
C LEU A 101 11.57 2.34 -13.55
N ASP A 102 12.74 2.23 -14.18
CA ASP A 102 12.93 2.17 -15.63
C ASP A 102 13.31 0.74 -16.05
N ASP A 103 12.31 0.00 -16.56
CA ASP A 103 12.46 -1.33 -17.14
C ASP A 103 11.49 -1.49 -18.32
N ASN A 104 11.56 -2.58 -19.07
CA ASN A 104 10.56 -2.87 -20.10
C ASN A 104 9.15 -3.15 -19.51
N PHE A 105 9.05 -3.70 -18.29
CA PHE A 105 7.83 -4.10 -17.60
C PHE A 105 6.78 -4.80 -18.49
N TYR A 106 7.22 -5.66 -19.41
CA TYR A 106 6.33 -6.22 -20.44
C TYR A 106 5.40 -7.34 -19.92
N TYR A 107 5.80 -8.07 -18.88
CA TYR A 107 4.91 -9.03 -18.21
C TYR A 107 4.19 -8.41 -17.02
N LYS A 108 2.91 -8.76 -16.81
CA LYS A 108 2.15 -8.36 -15.61
C LYS A 108 2.80 -8.84 -14.32
N SER A 109 3.39 -10.03 -14.32
CA SER A 109 4.08 -10.58 -13.14
C SER A 109 5.24 -9.70 -12.66
N MET A 110 5.96 -9.05 -13.58
CA MET A 110 7.04 -8.11 -13.24
C MET A 110 6.50 -6.88 -12.51
N ARG A 111 5.34 -6.37 -12.94
CA ARG A 111 4.69 -5.20 -12.33
C ARG A 111 4.03 -5.56 -11.00
N HIS A 112 3.45 -6.76 -10.93
CA HIS A 112 2.73 -7.24 -9.75
C HIS A 112 3.61 -7.30 -8.49
N GLU A 113 4.88 -7.69 -8.61
CA GLU A 113 5.83 -7.68 -7.47
C GLU A 113 5.96 -6.29 -6.84
N PHE A 114 5.95 -5.22 -7.66
CA PHE A 114 6.03 -3.85 -7.17
C PHE A 114 4.69 -3.31 -6.67
N VAL A 115 3.58 -3.74 -7.27
CA VAL A 115 2.24 -3.45 -6.75
C VAL A 115 2.05 -4.04 -5.35
N GLN A 116 2.57 -5.25 -5.10
CA GLN A 116 2.55 -5.87 -3.77
C GLN A 116 3.35 -5.06 -2.75
N ILE A 117 4.54 -4.57 -3.11
CA ILE A 117 5.30 -3.66 -2.24
C ILE A 117 4.46 -2.42 -1.94
N CYS A 118 3.78 -1.85 -2.94
CA CYS A 118 2.96 -0.66 -2.72
C CYS A 118 1.80 -0.90 -1.75
N GLN A 119 1.17 -2.08 -1.80
CA GLN A 119 0.14 -2.50 -0.85
C GLN A 119 0.71 -2.67 0.56
N GLU A 120 1.79 -3.45 0.70
CA GLU A 120 2.45 -3.73 1.97
C GLU A 120 2.88 -2.44 2.69
N PHE A 121 3.46 -1.51 1.94
CA PHE A 121 3.89 -0.22 2.47
C PHE A 121 2.78 0.83 2.46
N THR A 122 1.58 0.55 1.97
CA THR A 122 0.49 1.55 1.86
C THR A 122 0.97 2.84 1.19
N ILE A 123 1.60 2.71 0.02
CA ILE A 123 2.08 3.83 -0.79
C ILE A 123 1.34 3.88 -2.12
N ALA A 124 1.35 5.04 -2.77
CA ALA A 124 0.73 5.18 -4.08
C ALA A 124 1.64 4.59 -5.14
N HIS A 125 1.05 4.21 -6.27
CA HIS A 125 1.79 3.75 -7.42
C HIS A 125 1.15 4.28 -8.70
N ILE A 126 1.96 4.43 -9.75
CA ILE A 126 1.54 4.79 -11.09
C ILE A 126 2.28 3.88 -12.08
N GLN A 127 1.55 3.27 -13.00
CA GLN A 127 2.14 2.50 -14.10
C GLN A 127 2.00 3.30 -15.38
N ILE A 128 3.12 3.61 -16.03
CA ILE A 128 3.18 4.35 -17.28
C ILE A 128 3.69 3.40 -18.36
N ILE A 129 2.82 3.03 -19.31
CA ILE A 129 3.22 2.16 -20.42
C ILE A 129 3.32 2.99 -21.69
N LEU A 130 4.56 3.10 -22.18
CA LEU A 130 4.96 3.79 -23.39
C LEU A 130 4.73 2.90 -24.61
N LYS A 131 3.71 3.24 -25.40
CA LYS A 131 3.42 2.57 -26.67
C LYS A 131 4.04 3.37 -27.82
N CYS A 132 4.84 2.68 -28.61
CA CYS A 132 5.61 3.20 -29.74
C CYS A 132 5.46 2.21 -30.90
N ASN A 133 5.51 2.71 -32.14
CA ASN A 133 5.55 1.84 -33.30
C ASN A 133 6.76 0.89 -33.23
N VAL A 134 6.55 -0.39 -33.53
CA VAL A 134 7.59 -1.42 -33.46
C VAL A 134 8.72 -1.16 -34.46
N GLU A 135 8.42 -0.68 -35.66
CA GLU A 135 9.43 -0.34 -36.67
C GLU A 135 10.30 0.81 -36.19
N THR A 136 9.71 1.84 -35.58
CA THR A 136 10.50 2.93 -35.01
C THR A 136 11.36 2.49 -33.83
N CYS A 137 10.89 1.53 -33.01
CA CYS A 137 11.75 0.92 -31.98
C CYS A 137 12.95 0.22 -32.61
N ILE A 138 12.74 -0.54 -33.69
CA ILE A 138 13.82 -1.26 -34.40
C ILE A 138 14.84 -0.27 -34.99
N GLU A 139 14.38 0.77 -35.68
CA GLU A 139 15.24 1.80 -36.27
C GLU A 139 16.08 2.55 -35.23
N ARG A 140 15.52 2.77 -34.03
CA ARG A 140 16.23 3.41 -32.92
C ARG A 140 17.19 2.46 -32.24
N ASP A 141 16.80 1.21 -32.04
CA ASP A 141 17.64 0.20 -31.42
C ASP A 141 18.91 -0.06 -32.24
N ALA A 142 18.78 -0.07 -33.58
CA ALA A 142 19.91 -0.18 -34.50
C ALA A 142 20.97 0.95 -34.35
N LYS A 143 20.58 2.10 -33.77
CA LYS A 143 21.48 3.24 -33.53
C LYS A 143 22.10 3.23 -32.12
N ARG A 144 21.74 2.27 -31.26
CA ARG A 144 22.28 2.16 -29.89
C ARG A 144 23.68 1.56 -29.91
N SER A 145 24.48 1.90 -28.89
CA SER A 145 25.80 1.30 -28.67
C SER A 145 25.73 -0.22 -28.47
N GLN A 146 24.66 -0.70 -27.84
CA GLN A 146 24.36 -2.12 -27.63
C GLN A 146 22.90 -2.40 -28.03
N PRO A 147 22.64 -2.73 -29.31
CA PRO A 147 21.31 -3.09 -29.78
C PRO A 147 20.84 -4.41 -29.14
N VAL A 148 19.54 -4.48 -28.88
CA VAL A 148 18.88 -5.72 -28.44
C VAL A 148 18.56 -6.61 -29.64
N GLY A 149 18.32 -6.01 -30.81
CA GLY A 149 18.08 -6.73 -32.07
C GLY A 149 16.60 -6.85 -32.44
N GLU A 150 16.35 -6.83 -33.75
CA GLU A 150 14.99 -6.79 -34.33
C GLU A 150 14.11 -7.95 -33.87
N ASP A 151 14.61 -9.19 -33.95
CA ASP A 151 13.86 -10.39 -33.56
C ASP A 151 13.38 -10.34 -32.11
N ILE A 152 14.22 -9.79 -31.21
CA ILE A 152 13.88 -9.64 -29.80
C ILE A 152 12.79 -8.58 -29.64
N ILE A 153 12.91 -7.42 -30.31
CA ILE A 153 11.90 -6.35 -30.23
C ILE A 153 10.55 -6.84 -30.75
N ARG A 154 10.52 -7.52 -31.90
CA ARG A 154 9.28 -8.09 -32.47
C ARG A 154 8.68 -9.14 -31.53
N SER A 155 9.50 -10.02 -30.98
CA SER A 155 9.07 -11.04 -30.00
C SER A 155 8.52 -10.41 -28.71
N MET A 156 9.17 -9.36 -28.20
CA MET A 156 8.70 -8.61 -27.03
C MET A 156 7.37 -7.90 -27.31
N ASN A 157 7.20 -7.31 -28.50
CA ASN A 157 5.94 -6.66 -28.88
C ASN A 157 4.75 -7.63 -28.88
N ILE A 158 4.93 -8.83 -29.41
CA ILE A 158 3.89 -9.87 -29.41
C ILE A 158 3.53 -10.30 -27.98
N ARG A 159 4.53 -10.38 -27.09
CA ARG A 159 4.36 -10.84 -25.70
C ARG A 159 3.95 -9.74 -24.73
N PHE A 160 3.95 -8.48 -25.16
CA PHE A 160 3.75 -7.36 -24.25
C PHE A 160 2.32 -7.37 -23.70
N GLU A 161 2.20 -7.51 -22.38
CA GLU A 161 0.92 -7.56 -21.70
C GLU A 161 0.48 -6.15 -21.29
N TYR A 162 -0.02 -5.40 -22.28
CA TYR A 162 -0.77 -4.18 -22.04
C TYR A 162 -1.96 -4.55 -21.14
N GLY A 163 -2.00 -4.03 -19.92
CA GLY A 163 -3.12 -4.30 -19.02
C GLY A 163 -4.42 -3.71 -19.57
N LYS A 164 -5.52 -3.87 -18.83
CA LYS A 164 -6.73 -3.10 -19.10
C LYS A 164 -6.62 -1.78 -18.34
N SER A 165 -6.96 -0.65 -18.96
CA SER A 165 -7.06 0.62 -18.26
C SER A 165 -8.20 0.54 -17.25
N SER A 166 -7.87 0.49 -15.97
CA SER A 166 -8.82 0.80 -14.91
C SER A 166 -8.29 1.99 -14.12
N PHE A 167 -9.12 3.03 -13.99
CA PHE A 167 -8.82 4.19 -13.16
C PHE A 167 -8.58 3.81 -11.69
N SER A 168 -9.09 2.63 -11.26
CA SER A 168 -8.84 2.08 -9.92
C SER A 168 -7.40 1.63 -9.69
N ASP A 169 -6.68 1.29 -10.76
CA ASP A 169 -5.38 0.61 -10.66
C ASP A 169 -4.22 1.59 -10.88
N ASN A 170 -4.48 2.89 -11.04
CA ASN A 170 -3.50 3.93 -11.41
C ASN A 170 -2.62 3.54 -12.62
N ILE A 171 -3.18 2.78 -13.57
CA ILE A 171 -2.49 2.37 -14.80
C ILE A 171 -2.82 3.37 -15.91
N ILE A 172 -1.77 3.96 -16.48
CA ILE A 172 -1.84 5.01 -17.48
C ILE A 172 -1.10 4.53 -18.73
N TYR A 173 -1.85 4.44 -19.82
CA TYR A 173 -1.28 4.15 -21.13
C TYR A 173 -0.98 5.48 -21.80
N MET A 174 0.27 5.65 -22.22
CA MET A 174 0.66 6.79 -23.03
C MET A 174 1.18 6.26 -24.35
N GLU A 175 0.35 6.43 -25.37
CA GLU A 175 0.75 6.29 -26.75
C GLU A 175 1.36 7.63 -27.17
N TYR A 176 2.54 7.60 -27.75
CA TYR A 176 3.14 8.78 -28.35
C TYR A 176 3.72 8.42 -29.70
N ASP A 177 3.60 9.37 -30.61
CA ASP A 177 4.20 9.23 -31.92
C ASP A 177 5.65 9.66 -31.81
N THR A 178 6.51 8.83 -32.37
CA THR A 178 7.92 8.83 -32.07
C THR A 178 8.67 10.00 -32.68
N ASP A 179 8.11 10.68 -33.67
CA ASP A 179 8.91 11.60 -34.47
C ASP A 179 9.15 12.97 -33.84
N ASN A 180 8.57 13.27 -32.67
CA ASN A 180 8.65 14.61 -32.10
C ASN A 180 9.09 14.66 -30.63
N PHE A 181 10.29 15.21 -30.40
CA PHE A 181 10.83 15.46 -29.05
C PHE A 181 9.96 16.47 -28.26
N SER A 182 9.13 17.27 -28.93
CA SER A 182 8.18 18.19 -28.29
C SER A 182 7.07 17.47 -27.53
N GLU A 183 6.69 16.25 -27.95
CA GLU A 183 5.68 15.46 -27.23
C GLU A 183 6.22 14.99 -25.88
N MET A 184 7.52 14.71 -25.78
CA MET A 184 8.14 14.25 -24.53
C MET A 184 7.98 15.25 -23.38
N ASP A 185 8.05 16.56 -23.64
CA ASP A 185 7.93 17.58 -22.59
C ASP A 185 6.47 17.70 -22.12
N SER A 186 5.52 17.61 -23.06
CA SER A 186 4.09 17.53 -22.76
C SER A 186 3.75 16.27 -21.96
N ILE A 187 4.31 15.13 -22.34
CA ILE A 187 4.14 13.84 -21.65
C ILE A 187 4.69 13.93 -20.23
N SER A 188 5.91 14.44 -20.06
CA SER A 188 6.53 14.62 -18.74
C SER A 188 5.65 15.47 -17.83
N SER A 189 5.15 16.60 -18.34
CA SER A 189 4.26 17.50 -17.59
C SER A 189 2.97 16.79 -17.15
N LYS A 190 2.31 16.07 -18.07
CA LYS A 190 1.10 15.29 -17.76
C LYS A 190 1.35 14.25 -16.66
N ILE A 191 2.50 13.58 -16.66
CA ILE A 191 2.86 12.59 -15.63
C ILE A 191 2.94 13.26 -14.26
N ILE A 192 3.58 14.42 -14.19
CA ILE A 192 3.77 15.15 -12.93
C ILE A 192 2.42 15.60 -12.37
N ASP A 193 1.51 16.06 -13.22
CA ASP A 193 0.14 16.44 -12.84
C ASP A 193 -0.68 15.27 -12.26
N LEU A 194 -0.25 14.02 -12.49
CA LEU A 194 -0.91 12.83 -11.95
C LEU A 194 -0.46 12.49 -10.53
N PHE A 195 0.70 12.98 -10.08
CA PHE A 195 1.25 12.64 -8.77
C PHE A 195 0.32 13.04 -7.61
N PRO A 196 -0.27 14.26 -7.59
CA PRO A 196 -1.23 14.65 -6.55
C PRO A 196 -2.52 13.82 -6.55
N LEU A 197 -2.85 13.17 -7.67
CA LEU A 197 -4.06 12.36 -7.83
C LEU A 197 -3.85 10.90 -7.40
N ALA A 198 -2.60 10.47 -7.24
CA ALA A 198 -2.26 9.10 -6.92
C ALA A 198 -2.62 8.77 -5.47
N LYS A 199 -3.41 7.70 -5.28
CA LYS A 199 -3.87 7.25 -3.96
C LYS A 199 -3.05 6.07 -3.46
N PRO A 200 -2.71 6.03 -2.15
CA PRO A 200 -2.08 4.86 -1.54
C PRO A 200 -2.90 3.59 -1.75
N LEU A 201 -2.23 2.49 -2.12
CA LEU A 201 -2.88 1.19 -2.16
C LEU A 201 -2.99 0.64 -0.74
N GLN A 202 -4.20 0.29 -0.30
CA GLN A 202 -4.37 -0.31 1.02
C GLN A 202 -4.08 -1.81 0.98
N ASP A 203 -3.46 -2.32 2.04
CA ASP A 203 -3.32 -3.76 2.27
C ASP A 203 -4.67 -4.35 2.68
N LEU A 204 -5.38 -4.94 1.72
CA LEU A 204 -6.69 -5.54 1.93
C LEU A 204 -6.68 -6.68 2.95
N ASN A 205 -5.58 -7.42 3.10
CA ASN A 205 -5.50 -8.52 4.05
C ASN A 205 -5.34 -7.99 5.47
N LYS A 206 -4.45 -7.02 5.65
CA LYS A 206 -4.29 -6.31 6.93
C LYS A 206 -5.58 -5.62 7.35
N MET A 207 -6.26 -4.92 6.44
CA MET A 207 -7.55 -4.30 6.73
C MET A 207 -8.63 -5.31 7.14
N LYS A 208 -8.75 -6.44 6.44
CA LYS A 208 -9.70 -7.50 6.81
C LYS A 208 -9.40 -8.06 8.21
N GLN A 209 -8.12 -8.21 8.55
CA GLN A 209 -7.71 -8.65 9.87
C GLN A 209 -8.05 -7.61 10.94
N GLU A 210 -7.69 -6.34 10.73
CA GLU A 210 -8.01 -5.24 11.65
C GLU A 210 -9.52 -5.08 11.86
N MET A 211 -10.32 -5.16 10.79
CA MET A 211 -11.79 -5.13 10.87
C MET A 211 -12.35 -6.30 11.67
N LYS A 212 -11.77 -7.50 11.52
CA LYS A 212 -12.19 -8.70 12.28
C LYS A 212 -11.85 -8.55 13.75
N GLU A 213 -10.65 -8.09 14.08
CA GLU A 213 -10.20 -7.85 15.46
C GLU A 213 -11.04 -6.75 16.13
N GLU A 214 -11.37 -5.68 15.42
CA GLU A 214 -12.22 -4.60 15.92
C GLU A 214 -13.66 -5.07 16.17
N SER A 215 -14.24 -5.85 15.25
CA SER A 215 -15.56 -6.46 15.45
C SER A 215 -15.58 -7.42 16.64
N GLN A 216 -14.52 -8.21 16.85
CA GLN A 216 -14.38 -9.07 18.02
C GLN A 216 -14.32 -8.25 19.32
N ARG A 217 -13.53 -7.18 19.36
CA ARG A 217 -13.45 -6.27 20.52
C ARG A 217 -14.79 -5.62 20.84
N GLN A 218 -15.52 -5.15 19.83
CA GLN A 218 -16.85 -4.54 20.02
C GLN A 218 -17.87 -5.55 20.58
N ASN A 219 -17.85 -6.80 20.08
CA ASN A 219 -18.70 -7.87 20.60
C ASN A 219 -18.37 -8.21 22.06
N GLU A 220 -17.08 -8.34 22.41
CA GLU A 220 -16.67 -8.57 23.80
C GLU A 220 -17.09 -7.43 24.74
N GLN A 221 -16.93 -6.18 24.31
CA GLN A 221 -17.35 -5.02 25.09
C GLN A 221 -18.86 -4.98 25.29
N SER A 222 -19.63 -5.28 24.25
CA SER A 222 -21.09 -5.39 24.32
C SER A 222 -21.54 -6.50 25.29
N PHE A 223 -20.92 -7.68 25.21
CA PHE A 223 -21.21 -8.80 26.10
C PHE A 223 -20.88 -8.47 27.57
N LYS A 224 -19.70 -7.92 27.86
CA LYS A 224 -19.31 -7.49 29.21
C LYS A 224 -20.28 -6.46 29.79
N LYS A 225 -20.78 -5.54 28.96
CA LYS A 225 -21.78 -4.56 29.38
C LYS A 225 -23.12 -5.22 29.74
N GLN A 226 -23.61 -6.14 28.90
CA GLN A 226 -24.84 -6.88 29.17
C GLN A 226 -24.74 -7.72 30.45
N LEU A 227 -23.59 -8.37 30.67
CA LEU A 227 -23.32 -9.12 31.88
C LEU A 227 -23.27 -8.22 33.12
N ASP A 228 -22.56 -7.06 33.08
CA ASP A 228 -22.53 -6.12 34.21
C ASP A 228 -23.94 -5.62 34.57
N ASP A 229 -24.76 -5.31 33.56
CA ASP A 229 -26.14 -4.87 33.77
C ASP A 229 -26.99 -5.96 34.43
N SER A 230 -26.84 -7.23 34.01
CA SER A 230 -27.57 -8.33 34.63
C SER A 230 -27.15 -8.60 36.08
N LEU A 231 -25.83 -8.68 36.33
CA LEU A 231 -25.29 -8.89 37.68
C LEU A 231 -25.64 -7.72 38.61
N ARG A 232 -25.71 -6.48 38.09
CA ARG A 232 -26.16 -5.31 38.85
C ARG A 232 -27.63 -5.41 39.25
N LYS A 233 -28.52 -5.88 38.36
CA LYS A 233 -29.92 -6.14 38.69
C LYS A 233 -30.06 -7.21 39.78
N LYS A 234 -29.33 -8.33 39.65
CA LYS A 234 -29.30 -9.39 40.69
C LYS A 234 -28.81 -8.87 42.03
N THR A 235 -27.69 -8.15 42.04
CA THR A 235 -27.14 -7.54 43.27
C THR A 235 -28.16 -6.60 43.92
N SER A 236 -28.86 -5.78 43.11
CA SER A 236 -29.88 -4.85 43.61
C SER A 236 -31.07 -5.60 44.22
N HIS A 237 -31.52 -6.67 43.58
CA HIS A 237 -32.60 -7.53 44.07
C HIS A 237 -32.25 -8.18 45.41
N LEU A 238 -31.05 -8.77 45.52
CA LEU A 238 -30.57 -9.42 46.75
C LEU A 238 -30.52 -8.45 47.95
N ILE A 239 -30.12 -7.20 47.71
CA ILE A 239 -30.04 -6.15 48.74
C ILE A 239 -31.44 -5.61 49.10
N GLN A 240 -32.30 -5.34 48.10
CA GLN A 240 -33.63 -4.77 48.33
C GLN A 240 -34.56 -5.71 49.11
N HIS A 241 -34.45 -7.01 48.88
CA HIS A 241 -35.27 -8.03 49.53
C HIS A 241 -34.65 -8.60 50.82
N ASN A 242 -33.58 -7.98 51.35
CA ASN A 242 -32.87 -8.43 52.56
C ASN A 242 -32.41 -9.91 52.50
N LEU A 243 -32.18 -10.45 51.30
CA LEU A 243 -31.66 -11.82 51.11
C LEU A 243 -30.18 -11.91 51.49
N ILE A 244 -29.48 -10.77 51.49
CA ILE A 244 -28.10 -10.62 51.96
C ILE A 244 -28.00 -9.36 52.81
N LYS A 245 -27.27 -9.44 53.93
CA LYS A 245 -27.03 -8.30 54.81
C LYS A 245 -26.22 -7.21 54.11
N LYS A 246 -26.55 -5.94 54.37
CA LYS A 246 -25.86 -4.77 53.79
C LYS A 246 -24.34 -4.76 54.01
N GLU A 247 -23.84 -5.40 55.07
CA GLU A 247 -22.41 -5.56 55.35
C GLU A 247 -21.65 -6.35 54.29
N HIS A 248 -22.34 -7.19 53.50
CA HIS A 248 -21.74 -7.96 52.40
C HIS A 248 -21.83 -7.26 51.03
N ALA A 249 -22.36 -6.03 50.96
CA ALA A 249 -22.46 -5.27 49.71
C ALA A 249 -21.11 -5.08 49.00
N LYS A 250 -20.03 -4.91 49.78
CA LYS A 250 -18.66 -4.82 49.24
C LYS A 250 -18.21 -6.15 48.62
N LYS A 251 -18.47 -7.28 49.27
CA LYS A 251 -18.16 -8.61 48.76
C LYS A 251 -18.90 -8.92 47.45
N LEU A 252 -20.16 -8.50 47.33
CA LEU A 252 -20.93 -8.63 46.07
C LEU A 252 -20.34 -7.79 44.93
N SER A 253 -19.89 -6.58 45.24
CA SER A 253 -19.23 -5.71 44.27
C SER A 253 -17.91 -6.30 43.76
N ASP A 254 -17.13 -6.88 44.66
CA ASP A 254 -15.85 -7.51 44.32
C ASP A 254 -16.05 -8.82 43.55
N LEU A 255 -17.02 -9.66 43.96
CA LEU A 255 -17.42 -10.86 43.22
C LEU A 255 -17.85 -10.54 41.79
N LYS A 256 -18.64 -9.49 41.59
CA LYS A 256 -19.03 -9.02 40.25
C LYS A 256 -17.81 -8.63 39.41
N LYS A 257 -16.86 -7.89 39.98
CA LYS A 257 -15.64 -7.49 39.27
C LYS A 257 -14.80 -8.70 38.88
N ASP A 258 -14.74 -9.71 39.73
CA ASP A 258 -13.98 -10.93 39.46
C ASP A 258 -14.62 -11.75 38.33
N ILE A 259 -15.95 -11.88 38.32
CA ILE A 259 -16.69 -12.53 37.23
C ILE A 259 -16.50 -11.78 35.90
N LEU A 260 -16.56 -10.44 35.91
CA LEU A 260 -16.32 -9.63 34.71
C LEU A 260 -14.88 -9.74 34.17
N LYS A 261 -13.91 -10.05 35.04
CA LYS A 261 -12.52 -10.32 34.64
C LYS A 261 -12.32 -11.73 34.10
N SER A 262 -13.11 -12.70 34.54
CA SER A 262 -13.01 -14.10 34.12
C SER A 262 -13.84 -14.44 32.86
N VAL A 263 -14.42 -13.43 32.20
CA VAL A 263 -15.25 -13.65 31.00
C VAL A 263 -14.43 -14.24 29.86
N SER A 264 -14.90 -15.37 29.34
CA SER A 264 -14.41 -16.08 28.16
C SER A 264 -15.46 -16.06 27.06
N GLN A 265 -15.04 -16.14 25.79
CA GLN A 265 -15.94 -16.11 24.62
C GLN A 265 -16.82 -17.36 24.45
N CYS A 266 -16.65 -18.41 25.28
CA CYS A 266 -17.37 -19.68 25.14
C CYS A 266 -18.63 -19.83 26.00
N ASP A 267 -18.88 -18.94 26.98
CA ASP A 267 -19.97 -19.10 27.94
C ASP A 267 -21.04 -18.01 27.76
N ASP A 268 -22.31 -18.35 28.04
CA ASP A 268 -23.42 -17.40 27.95
C ASP A 268 -23.62 -16.60 29.26
N ILE A 269 -24.50 -15.60 29.22
CA ILE A 269 -24.82 -14.78 30.41
C ILE A 269 -25.38 -15.66 31.53
N SER A 270 -26.19 -16.68 31.19
CA SER A 270 -26.81 -17.61 32.13
C SER A 270 -25.79 -18.37 32.97
N TYR A 271 -24.68 -18.79 32.36
CA TYR A 271 -23.57 -19.45 33.05
C TYR A 271 -22.96 -18.54 34.12
N TYR A 272 -22.63 -17.29 33.77
CA TYR A 272 -22.05 -16.34 34.72
C TYR A 272 -23.04 -15.91 35.80
N GLU A 273 -24.33 -15.86 35.47
CA GLU A 273 -25.41 -15.65 36.43
C GLU A 273 -25.53 -16.80 37.44
N HIS A 274 -25.41 -18.05 36.99
CA HIS A 274 -25.39 -19.22 37.87
C HIS A 274 -24.13 -19.25 38.74
N LEU A 275 -22.97 -18.94 38.16
CA LEU A 275 -21.70 -18.84 38.90
C LEU A 275 -21.77 -17.74 39.98
N PHE A 276 -22.42 -16.61 39.67
CA PHE A 276 -22.67 -15.56 40.66
C PHE A 276 -23.56 -16.07 41.79
N ASP A 277 -24.68 -16.74 41.48
CA ASP A 277 -25.61 -17.26 42.48
C ASP A 277 -24.96 -18.32 43.39
N GLU A 278 -24.16 -19.24 42.83
CA GLU A 278 -23.41 -20.25 43.60
C GLU A 278 -22.46 -19.60 44.60
N LYS A 279 -21.63 -18.65 44.15
CA LYS A 279 -20.67 -17.95 45.03
C LYS A 279 -21.36 -17.06 46.06
N VAL A 280 -22.56 -16.57 45.76
CA VAL A 280 -23.36 -15.78 46.70
C VAL A 280 -23.87 -16.64 47.87
N LYS A 281 -24.14 -17.93 47.67
CA LYS A 281 -24.57 -18.85 48.75
C LYS A 281 -23.50 -18.99 49.84
N GLU A 282 -22.23 -18.80 49.50
CA GLU A 282 -21.11 -18.79 50.46
C GLU A 282 -21.12 -17.57 51.41
N PHE A 283 -22.00 -16.58 51.17
CA PHE A 283 -22.13 -15.38 52.01
C PHE A 283 -23.24 -15.51 53.07
N GLN A 284 -24.00 -16.61 53.08
CA GLN A 284 -25.05 -16.92 54.07
C GLN A 284 -24.46 -17.60 55.30
#